data_AF-A0A7W6DNV0-F1
#
_entry.id   AF-A0A7W6DNV0-F1
#
_cell.length_a   1.000
_cell.length_b   1.000
_cell.length_c   1.000
_cell.angle_alpha   90.00
_cell.angle_beta   90.00
_cell.angle_gamma   90.00
#
_symmetry.space_group_name_H-M   'P 1'
#
loop_
_entity.id
_entity.type
_entity.pdbx_description
1 polymer ?
#
loop_
_entity_poly.entity_id
_entity_poly.type
_entity_poly.pdbx_seq_one_letter_code
_entity_poly.pdbx_strand_id
1 'polypeptide(L)'
;MTAEAGLSAAATRCTKPTHSIDEGEILNEDTAALTPEDITALFTRSDGQYFCARWGRPLAPIVFGVADETLSVVKGAFEAICALTGHKMTEHDPELGTNLMMFFVRDWAELRDVPDLDRLVDGLPALVDRLEEARAHQHRSFRFDTNGSVKACFVFLRIDDELAEMSAEALALGQAVQSMLVWSDTAFAERSPLARVGETIVLRSEIASVLQAAYDPILPPVAQDNSHALRVFARANAEAPRS
;
A
#
# COMPACT_ATOMS: atom_id res chain seq x y z
N MET A 1 -5.85 31.27 1.17
CA MET A 1 -6.95 30.40 0.70
C MET A 1 -6.35 29.02 0.57
N THR A 2 -6.35 28.30 1.68
CA THR A 2 -5.52 27.15 2.00
C THR A 2 -6.16 25.86 1.48
N ALA A 3 -5.48 25.17 0.56
CA ALA A 3 -5.87 23.88 0.01
C ALA A 3 -5.45 22.70 0.92
N GLU A 4 -5.59 22.86 2.25
CA GLU A 4 -5.12 21.89 3.25
C GLU A 4 -6.24 21.06 3.90
N ALA A 5 -7.52 21.31 3.57
CA ALA A 5 -8.65 20.73 4.30
C ALA A 5 -9.25 19.43 3.69
N GLY A 6 -8.59 18.76 2.74
CA GLY A 6 -9.17 17.61 2.02
C GLY A 6 -8.28 16.37 1.87
N LEU A 7 -7.03 16.38 2.33
CA LEU A 7 -6.07 15.29 2.10
C LEU A 7 -5.96 14.28 3.26
N SER A 8 -6.79 14.41 4.29
CA SER A 8 -6.72 13.55 5.47
C SER A 8 -7.60 12.30 5.33
N ALA A 9 -6.95 11.15 5.49
CA ALA A 9 -7.50 9.79 5.61
C ALA A 9 -8.21 9.23 4.36
N ALA A 10 -7.43 8.70 3.41
CA ALA A 10 -7.88 7.57 2.61
C ALA A 10 -8.05 6.37 3.53
N ALA A 11 -9.18 6.29 4.23
CA ALA A 11 -9.60 5.07 4.90
C ALA A 11 -10.00 4.08 3.82
N THR A 12 -9.07 3.24 3.34
CA THR A 12 -9.43 2.04 2.59
C THR A 12 -10.31 1.20 3.51
N ARG A 13 -11.64 1.28 3.33
CA ARG A 13 -12.58 0.37 3.97
C ARG A 13 -12.43 -0.98 3.27
N CYS A 14 -11.50 -1.79 3.74
CA CYS A 14 -11.50 -3.20 3.39
C CYS A 14 -12.44 -3.92 4.36
N THR A 15 -13.75 -3.86 4.09
CA THR A 15 -14.72 -4.75 4.73
C THR A 15 -14.46 -6.18 4.23
N LYS A 16 -14.13 -7.09 5.15
CA LYS A 16 -13.81 -8.53 4.96
C LYS A 16 -12.82 -8.87 3.83
N PRO A 17 -11.62 -9.40 4.13
CA PRO A 17 -10.86 -10.12 3.12
C PRO A 17 -11.48 -11.51 2.89
N THR A 18 -12.68 -11.60 2.29
CA THR A 18 -13.27 -12.92 1.93
C THR A 18 -12.57 -13.54 0.71
N HIS A 19 -11.38 -13.11 0.34
CA HIS A 19 -10.67 -13.64 -0.82
C HIS A 19 -9.49 -14.45 -0.30
N SER A 20 -9.83 -15.70 0.04
CA SER A 20 -9.00 -16.85 -0.27
C SER A 20 -8.19 -16.52 -1.52
N ILE A 21 -6.87 -16.45 -1.37
CA ILE A 21 -5.98 -16.37 -2.53
C ILE A 21 -6.41 -17.52 -3.46
N ASP A 22 -6.84 -17.21 -4.68
CA ASP A 22 -7.49 -18.17 -5.59
C ASP A 22 -6.74 -19.51 -5.61
N GLU A 23 -7.41 -20.57 -5.16
CA GLU A 23 -6.92 -21.94 -5.30
C GLU A 23 -7.34 -22.47 -6.67
N GLY A 24 -6.38 -22.47 -7.59
CA GLY A 24 -6.42 -23.32 -8.78
C GLY A 24 -7.25 -22.79 -9.95
N GLU A 25 -6.61 -21.99 -10.81
CA GLU A 25 -6.85 -22.07 -12.24
C GLU A 25 -5.52 -22.26 -12.97
N ILE A 26 -5.35 -23.47 -13.48
CA ILE A 26 -4.16 -23.93 -14.20
C ILE A 26 -4.21 -23.34 -15.61
N LEU A 27 -3.22 -22.48 -15.92
CA LEU A 27 -2.67 -22.20 -17.26
C LEU A 27 -3.70 -22.05 -18.40
N ASN A 28 -4.07 -20.80 -18.68
CA ASN A 28 -4.54 -20.23 -19.97
C ASN A 28 -5.79 -19.33 -19.82
N GLU A 29 -5.79 -18.41 -18.85
CA GLU A 29 -6.46 -17.12 -19.07
C GLU A 29 -5.40 -16.05 -19.11
N ASP A 30 -5.47 -15.30 -20.20
CA ASP A 30 -4.47 -14.41 -20.76
C ASP A 30 -3.66 -13.61 -19.74
N THR A 31 -2.45 -13.25 -20.16
CA THR A 31 -1.93 -11.90 -19.91
C THR A 31 -3.01 -10.90 -20.34
N ALA A 32 -4.05 -10.71 -19.54
CA ALA A 32 -5.02 -9.65 -19.71
C ALA A 32 -4.21 -8.39 -19.46
N ALA A 33 -3.68 -7.84 -20.55
CA ALA A 33 -2.88 -6.64 -20.53
C ALA A 33 -3.73 -5.58 -19.86
N LEU A 34 -3.29 -5.11 -18.70
CA LEU A 34 -3.92 -4.00 -17.96
C LEU A 34 -4.30 -2.92 -18.96
N THR A 35 -5.58 -2.61 -19.08
CA THR A 35 -6.04 -1.53 -19.94
C THR A 35 -5.73 -0.17 -19.30
N PRO A 36 -5.74 0.93 -20.08
CA PRO A 36 -5.67 2.27 -19.50
C PRO A 36 -6.77 2.54 -18.46
N GLU A 37 -7.96 1.98 -18.66
CA GLU A 37 -9.11 2.07 -17.76
C GLU A 37 -8.83 1.34 -16.44
N ASP A 38 -8.24 0.15 -16.48
CA ASP A 38 -7.86 -0.60 -15.27
C ASP A 38 -6.85 0.19 -14.43
N ILE A 39 -5.84 0.79 -15.06
CA ILE A 39 -4.86 1.64 -14.38
C ILE A 39 -5.52 2.91 -13.84
N THR A 40 -6.49 3.48 -14.56
CA THR A 40 -7.25 4.63 -14.06
C THR A 40 -8.03 4.26 -12.80
N ALA A 41 -8.67 3.09 -12.77
CA ALA A 41 -9.43 2.60 -11.63
C ALA A 41 -8.55 2.41 -10.38
N LEU A 42 -7.30 1.94 -10.54
CA LEU A 42 -6.34 1.79 -9.44
C LEU A 42 -6.06 3.09 -8.66
N PHE A 43 -6.31 4.26 -9.26
CA PHE A 43 -6.05 5.58 -8.68
C PHE A 43 -7.31 6.46 -8.57
N THR A 44 -8.48 5.96 -8.98
CA THR A 44 -9.73 6.71 -8.93
C THR A 44 -10.54 6.28 -7.72
N ARG A 45 -10.73 7.20 -6.79
CA ARG A 45 -11.45 6.97 -5.53
C ARG A 45 -12.94 6.71 -5.76
N SER A 46 -13.62 6.19 -4.74
CA SER A 46 -15.08 5.99 -4.76
C SER A 46 -15.88 7.28 -4.99
N ASP A 47 -15.31 8.45 -4.71
CA ASP A 47 -15.90 9.76 -5.00
C ASP A 47 -15.62 10.29 -6.41
N GLY A 48 -14.92 9.51 -7.24
CA GLY A 48 -14.55 9.83 -8.62
C GLY A 48 -13.28 10.69 -8.76
N GLN A 49 -12.62 11.07 -7.66
CA GLN A 49 -11.37 11.83 -7.73
C GLN A 49 -10.19 10.92 -8.09
N TYR A 50 -9.42 11.32 -9.09
CA TYR A 50 -8.14 10.70 -9.40
C TYR A 50 -7.06 11.22 -8.46
N PHE A 51 -6.34 10.33 -7.81
CA PHE A 51 -5.20 10.70 -6.97
C PHE A 51 -4.15 9.59 -6.95
N CYS A 52 -2.97 9.89 -7.48
CA CYS A 52 -1.78 9.07 -7.33
C CYS A 52 -0.69 9.90 -6.66
N ALA A 53 -0.13 9.41 -5.56
CA ALA A 53 1.02 10.01 -4.90
C ALA A 53 2.01 8.93 -4.49
N ARG A 54 3.28 9.09 -4.87
CA ARG A 54 4.38 8.20 -4.48
C ARG A 54 5.30 8.88 -3.46
N TRP A 55 6.25 8.12 -2.92
CA TRP A 55 7.22 8.63 -1.95
C TRP A 55 8.13 9.70 -2.55
N GLY A 56 8.19 10.84 -1.87
CA GLY A 56 9.11 11.95 -2.19
C GLY A 56 10.48 11.81 -1.52
N ARG A 57 10.66 10.78 -0.68
CA ARG A 57 11.85 10.53 0.14
C ARG A 57 12.05 9.02 0.35
N PRO A 58 13.27 8.55 0.68
CA PRO A 58 13.51 7.14 0.96
C PRO A 58 12.66 6.61 2.12
N LEU A 59 12.32 5.32 2.07
CA LEU A 59 11.58 4.62 3.12
C LEU A 59 12.47 4.29 4.32
N ALA A 60 12.02 4.62 5.51
CA ALA A 60 12.54 4.10 6.77
C ALA A 60 11.42 3.30 7.44
N PRO A 61 11.32 1.97 7.23
CA PRO A 61 10.32 1.14 7.87
C PRO A 61 10.70 0.79 9.31
N ILE A 62 9.71 0.77 10.19
CA ILE A 62 9.78 0.16 11.52
C ILE A 62 8.53 -0.67 11.77
N VAL A 63 8.68 -1.78 12.51
CA VAL A 63 7.58 -2.70 12.83
C VAL A 63 7.48 -2.88 14.33
N PHE A 64 6.26 -2.82 14.86
CA PHE A 64 5.92 -3.00 16.27
C PHE A 64 4.97 -4.19 16.45
N GLY A 65 5.08 -4.88 17.59
CA GLY A 65 4.13 -5.92 17.99
C GLY A 65 4.35 -7.29 17.32
N VAL A 66 5.54 -7.54 16.78
CA VAL A 66 5.92 -8.82 16.16
C VAL A 66 7.22 -9.37 16.75
N ALA A 67 7.48 -10.66 16.51
CA ALA A 67 8.78 -11.28 16.80
C ALA A 67 9.85 -10.86 15.78
N ASP A 68 11.12 -11.02 16.15
CA ASP A 68 12.28 -10.60 15.35
C ASP A 68 12.33 -11.29 13.98
N GLU A 69 11.84 -12.52 13.87
CA GLU A 69 11.76 -13.26 12.62
C GLU A 69 10.81 -12.59 11.62
N THR A 70 9.64 -12.13 12.08
CA THR A 70 8.66 -11.42 11.25
C THR A 70 9.18 -10.05 10.81
N LEU A 71 9.96 -9.37 11.66
CA LEU A 71 10.60 -8.10 11.30
C LEU A 71 11.49 -8.26 10.05
N SER A 72 12.26 -9.35 9.99
CA SER A 72 13.15 -9.64 8.85
C SER A 72 12.39 -9.88 7.56
N VAL A 73 11.24 -10.57 7.63
CA VAL A 73 10.35 -10.81 6.48
C VAL A 73 9.76 -9.51 5.95
N VAL A 74 9.27 -8.64 6.84
CA VAL A 74 8.72 -7.33 6.45
C VAL A 74 9.79 -6.47 5.79
N LYS A 75 10.99 -6.40 6.36
CA LYS A 75 12.10 -5.65 5.78
C LYS A 75 12.46 -6.18 4.39
N GLY A 76 12.59 -7.49 4.23
CA GLY A 76 12.89 -8.12 2.94
C GLY A 76 11.83 -7.84 1.86
N ALA A 77 10.55 -7.80 2.24
CA ALA A 77 9.48 -7.43 1.32
C ALA A 77 9.61 -5.98 0.82
N PHE A 78 9.90 -5.02 1.71
CA PHE A 78 10.15 -3.63 1.29
C PHE A 78 11.41 -3.50 0.43
N GLU A 79 12.47 -4.24 0.75
CA GLU A 79 13.70 -4.25 -0.05
C GLU A 79 13.43 -4.77 -1.47
N ALA A 80 12.66 -5.86 -1.61
CA ALA A 80 12.28 -6.42 -2.89
C ALA A 80 11.46 -5.42 -3.75
N ILE A 81 10.48 -4.74 -3.14
CA ILE A 81 9.65 -3.77 -3.85
C ILE A 81 10.42 -2.46 -4.16
N CYS A 82 11.33 -2.04 -3.29
CA CYS A 82 12.23 -0.92 -3.59
C CYS A 82 13.16 -1.25 -4.76
N ALA A 83 13.74 -2.46 -4.77
CA ALA A 83 14.57 -2.92 -5.87
C ALA A 83 13.78 -2.98 -7.19
N LEU A 84 12.54 -3.46 -7.15
CA LEU A 84 11.63 -3.49 -8.29
C LEU A 84 11.40 -2.09 -8.88
N THR A 85 11.15 -1.09 -8.03
CA THR A 85 10.76 0.28 -8.43
C THR A 85 11.92 1.24 -8.59
N GLY A 86 13.15 0.83 -8.27
CA GLY A 86 14.31 1.72 -8.17
C GLY A 86 14.21 2.73 -7.02
N HIS A 87 13.26 2.55 -6.09
CA HIS A 87 13.14 3.37 -4.90
C HIS A 87 14.18 2.99 -3.85
N LYS A 88 14.32 3.79 -2.80
CA LYS A 88 15.39 3.63 -1.80
C LYS A 88 14.82 3.39 -0.42
N MET A 89 15.49 2.52 0.32
CA MET A 89 15.36 2.42 1.76
C MET A 89 16.51 3.15 2.46
N THR A 90 16.24 3.63 3.66
CA THR A 90 17.19 4.24 4.59
C THR A 90 16.92 3.69 5.98
N GLU A 91 17.95 3.65 6.84
CA GLU A 91 17.77 3.26 8.24
C GLU A 91 17.04 4.34 9.05
N HIS A 92 17.14 5.60 8.60
CA HIS A 92 16.63 6.75 9.33
C HIS A 92 16.06 7.82 8.38
N ASP A 93 14.85 8.29 8.68
CA ASP A 93 14.29 9.49 8.07
C ASP A 93 14.79 10.74 8.83
N PRO A 94 15.39 11.74 8.17
CA PRO A 94 15.96 12.90 8.86
C PRO A 94 14.97 13.76 9.67
N GLU A 95 13.68 13.66 9.39
CA GLU A 95 12.64 14.50 9.99
C GLU A 95 11.82 13.73 11.03
N LEU A 96 11.46 12.48 10.72
CA LEU A 96 10.57 11.65 11.54
C LEU A 96 11.31 10.54 12.29
N GLY A 97 12.58 10.32 11.98
CA GLY A 97 13.36 9.17 12.39
C GLY A 97 12.99 7.87 11.67
N THR A 98 11.69 7.61 11.54
CA THR A 98 11.10 6.55 10.74
C THR A 98 9.85 7.10 10.06
N ASN A 99 9.62 6.79 8.80
CA ASN A 99 8.52 7.36 8.03
C ASN A 99 7.48 6.33 7.58
N LEU A 100 7.75 5.04 7.80
CA LEU A 100 6.81 3.96 7.53
C LEU A 100 6.69 3.11 8.80
N MET A 101 5.57 3.23 9.50
CA MET A 101 5.35 2.57 10.79
C MET A 101 4.28 1.51 10.65
N MET A 102 4.61 0.28 11.01
CA MET A 102 3.68 -0.86 10.97
C MET A 102 3.44 -1.35 12.39
N PHE A 103 2.17 -1.39 12.81
CA PHE A 103 1.78 -1.88 14.13
C PHE A 103 0.93 -3.13 13.97
N PHE A 104 1.33 -4.19 14.65
CA PHE A 104 0.59 -5.43 14.78
C PHE A 104 0.03 -5.47 16.19
N VAL A 105 -1.29 -5.36 16.33
CA VAL A 105 -1.99 -5.32 17.62
C VAL A 105 -2.97 -6.48 17.72
N ARG A 106 -3.34 -6.89 18.93
CA ARG A 106 -4.42 -7.87 19.12
C ARG A 106 -5.77 -7.16 19.25
N ASP A 107 -5.74 -5.97 19.84
CA ASP A 107 -6.90 -5.10 20.00
C ASP A 107 -6.58 -3.69 19.48
N TRP A 108 -7.55 -3.06 18.80
CA TRP A 108 -7.41 -1.68 18.35
C TRP A 108 -7.23 -0.70 19.51
N ALA A 109 -7.73 -1.03 20.70
CA ALA A 109 -7.54 -0.23 21.90
C ALA A 109 -6.06 -0.05 22.28
N GLU A 110 -5.18 -1.01 21.95
CA GLU A 110 -3.74 -0.92 22.21
C GLU A 110 -3.09 0.30 21.53
N LEU A 111 -3.63 0.75 20.39
CA LEU A 111 -3.12 1.94 19.70
C LEU A 111 -3.26 3.22 20.53
N ARG A 112 -4.23 3.28 21.46
CA ARG A 112 -4.41 4.44 22.34
C ARG A 112 -3.32 4.55 23.41
N ASP A 113 -2.67 3.44 23.72
CA ASP A 113 -1.62 3.36 24.73
C ASP A 113 -0.22 3.57 24.14
N VAL A 114 -0.09 3.61 22.81
CA VAL A 114 1.19 3.87 22.14
C VAL A 114 1.61 5.32 22.35
N PRO A 115 2.76 5.59 23.00
CA PRO A 115 3.22 6.95 23.27
C PRO A 115 3.37 7.78 21.99
N ASP A 116 2.90 9.03 22.04
CA ASP A 116 3.00 10.03 20.97
C ASP A 116 2.36 9.64 19.61
N LEU A 117 1.67 8.51 19.50
CA LEU A 117 1.05 8.07 18.24
C LEU A 117 -0.06 9.02 17.78
N ASP A 118 -0.80 9.61 18.72
CA ASP A 118 -1.85 10.61 18.49
C ASP A 118 -1.32 11.93 17.90
N ARG A 119 -0.03 12.23 18.08
CA ARG A 119 0.66 13.38 17.45
C ARG A 119 1.10 13.09 16.02
N LEU A 120 1.22 11.81 15.68
CA LEU A 120 1.63 11.34 14.36
C LEU A 120 0.42 11.06 13.47
N VAL A 121 -0.65 10.53 14.04
CA VAL A 121 -1.91 10.19 13.37
C VAL A 121 -3.04 11.06 13.91
N ASP A 122 -3.39 12.07 13.10
CA ASP A 122 -4.43 13.03 13.45
C ASP A 122 -5.77 12.34 13.70
N GLY A 123 -6.39 12.60 14.86
CA GLY A 123 -7.68 12.03 15.21
C GLY A 123 -7.64 10.54 15.54
N LEU A 124 -6.50 10.01 16.00
CA LEU A 124 -6.33 8.61 16.38
C LEU A 124 -7.48 8.03 17.23
N PRO A 125 -8.00 8.69 18.29
CA PRO A 125 -9.09 8.11 19.08
C PRO A 125 -10.34 7.81 18.24
N ALA A 126 -10.76 8.77 17.40
CA ALA A 126 -11.92 8.60 16.52
C ALA A 126 -11.63 7.61 15.38
N LEU A 127 -10.38 7.46 14.96
CA LEU A 127 -9.98 6.40 14.04
C LEU A 127 -10.16 5.02 14.70
N VAL A 128 -9.66 4.83 15.92
CA VAL A 128 -9.78 3.57 16.66
C VAL A 128 -11.25 3.19 16.84
N ASP A 129 -12.11 4.13 17.28
CA ASP A 129 -13.56 3.88 17.42
C ASP A 129 -14.18 3.37 16.10
N ARG A 130 -13.82 3.97 14.95
CA ARG A 130 -14.30 3.54 13.63
C ARG A 130 -13.78 2.16 13.23
N LEU A 131 -12.53 1.83 13.56
CA LEU A 131 -11.94 0.51 13.25
C LEU A 131 -12.63 -0.60 14.04
N GLU A 132 -12.94 -0.34 15.31
CA GLU A 132 -13.71 -1.25 16.17
C GLU A 132 -15.13 -1.43 15.63
N GLU A 133 -15.86 -0.35 15.34
CA GLU A 133 -17.23 -0.39 14.82
C GLU A 133 -17.32 -1.14 13.49
N ALA A 134 -16.38 -0.88 12.58
CA ALA A 134 -16.32 -1.53 11.28
C ALA A 134 -15.81 -2.99 11.34
N ARG A 135 -15.32 -3.44 12.51
CA ARG A 135 -14.59 -4.71 12.67
C ARG A 135 -13.47 -4.85 11.65
N ALA A 136 -12.75 -3.77 11.39
CA ALA A 136 -11.65 -3.78 10.43
C ALA A 136 -10.52 -4.70 10.91
N HIS A 137 -9.81 -5.30 9.96
CA HIS A 137 -8.60 -6.11 10.19
C HIS A 137 -7.32 -5.30 9.92
N GLN A 138 -7.44 -4.27 9.08
CA GLN A 138 -6.33 -3.44 8.68
C GLN A 138 -6.75 -1.99 8.45
N HIS A 139 -5.82 -1.07 8.63
CA HIS A 139 -5.95 0.33 8.27
C HIS A 139 -4.62 0.86 7.73
N ARG A 140 -4.68 1.71 6.72
CA ARG A 140 -3.53 2.44 6.20
C ARG A 140 -3.84 3.92 6.13
N SER A 141 -2.90 4.74 6.59
CA SER A 141 -2.98 6.19 6.50
C SER A 141 -1.68 6.73 5.90
N PHE A 142 -1.80 7.80 5.10
CA PHE A 142 -0.68 8.51 4.51
C PHE A 142 -0.67 9.96 4.97
N ARG A 143 0.52 10.49 5.20
CA ARG A 143 0.78 11.92 5.33
C ARG A 143 1.58 12.39 4.13
N PHE A 144 1.32 13.62 3.74
CA PHE A 144 1.91 14.22 2.56
C PHE A 144 2.81 15.40 2.93
N ASP A 145 3.83 15.64 2.11
CA ASP A 145 4.61 16.87 2.19
C ASP A 145 3.91 18.05 1.50
N THR A 146 4.55 19.22 1.48
CA THR A 146 4.01 20.43 0.86
C THR A 146 3.82 20.31 -0.65
N ASN A 147 4.47 19.34 -1.29
CA ASN A 147 4.35 19.06 -2.72
C ASN A 147 3.30 17.96 -2.98
N GLY A 148 2.67 17.43 -1.93
CA GLY A 148 1.69 16.35 -1.99
C GLY A 148 2.29 14.95 -2.11
N SER A 149 3.62 14.79 -2.07
CA SER A 149 4.27 13.48 -2.14
C SER A 149 4.15 12.77 -0.80
N VAL A 150 4.20 11.44 -0.80
CA VAL A 150 4.13 10.69 0.46
C VAL A 150 5.34 11.04 1.33
N LYS A 151 5.04 11.47 2.55
CA LYS A 151 5.99 11.84 3.60
C LYS A 151 6.04 10.78 4.70
N ALA A 152 4.89 10.21 5.07
CA ALA A 152 4.81 9.13 6.03
C ALA A 152 3.65 8.19 5.72
N CYS A 153 3.75 6.95 6.17
CA CYS A 153 2.71 5.94 6.07
C CYS A 153 2.59 5.18 7.39
N PHE A 154 1.36 4.99 7.84
CA PHE A 154 1.01 4.23 9.04
C PHE A 154 0.16 3.05 8.63
N VAL A 155 0.60 1.84 9.00
CA VAL A 155 -0.12 0.61 8.75
C VAL A 155 -0.48 0.01 10.11
N PHE A 156 -1.77 -0.18 10.35
CA PHE A 156 -2.27 -0.85 11.54
C PHE A 156 -2.90 -2.18 11.13
N LEU A 157 -2.49 -3.26 11.77
CA LEU A 157 -2.96 -4.61 11.53
C LEU A 157 -3.46 -5.19 12.85
N ARG A 158 -4.69 -5.66 12.88
CA ARG A 158 -5.22 -6.42 14.00
C ARG A 158 -5.06 -7.90 13.69
N ILE A 159 -4.24 -8.57 14.49
CA ILE A 159 -4.07 -10.02 14.41
C ILE A 159 -5.32 -10.70 14.97
N ASP A 160 -6.12 -11.27 14.10
CA ASP A 160 -7.17 -12.23 14.41
C ASP A 160 -6.92 -13.55 13.68
N ASP A 161 -7.80 -14.53 13.90
CA ASP A 161 -7.65 -15.89 13.37
C ASP A 161 -7.45 -15.90 11.84
N GLU A 162 -8.12 -15.00 11.12
CA GLU A 162 -8.02 -14.87 9.66
C GLU A 162 -6.64 -14.34 9.23
N LEU A 163 -6.12 -13.31 9.92
CA LEU A 163 -4.77 -12.82 9.64
C LEU A 163 -3.68 -13.80 10.08
N ALA A 164 -3.95 -14.63 11.09
CA ALA A 164 -3.05 -15.69 11.55
C ALA A 164 -2.94 -16.86 10.56
N GLU A 165 -3.93 -17.07 9.69
CA GLU A 165 -3.88 -18.06 8.60
C GLU A 165 -3.01 -17.60 7.42
N MET A 166 -2.78 -16.29 7.26
CA MET A 166 -1.90 -15.76 6.22
C MET A 166 -0.43 -16.00 6.58
N SER A 167 0.39 -16.39 5.58
CA SER A 167 1.84 -16.42 5.81
C SER A 167 2.39 -15.01 6.03
N ALA A 168 3.39 -14.90 6.91
CA ALA A 168 4.06 -13.62 7.17
C ALA A 168 4.61 -12.98 5.88
N GLU A 169 5.05 -13.80 4.92
CA GLU A 169 5.57 -13.34 3.63
C GLU A 169 4.48 -12.72 2.76
N ALA A 170 3.31 -13.36 2.69
CA ALA A 170 2.17 -12.85 1.93
C ALA A 170 1.69 -11.51 2.50
N LEU A 171 1.57 -11.45 3.83
CA LEU A 171 1.17 -10.23 4.52
C LEU A 171 2.19 -9.10 4.31
N ALA A 172 3.48 -9.39 4.51
CA ALA A 172 4.57 -8.44 4.31
C ALA A 172 4.61 -7.89 2.88
N LEU A 173 4.55 -8.77 1.87
CA LEU A 173 4.57 -8.38 0.47
C LEU A 173 3.35 -7.53 0.10
N GLY A 174 2.16 -7.92 0.57
CA GLY A 174 0.93 -7.17 0.35
C GLY A 174 0.98 -5.77 0.94
N GLN A 175 1.48 -5.63 2.17
CA GLN A 175 1.66 -4.32 2.79
C GLN A 175 2.76 -3.51 2.10
N ALA A 176 3.84 -4.13 1.64
CA ALA A 176 4.89 -3.44 0.91
C ALA A 176 4.35 -2.82 -0.39
N VAL A 177 3.71 -3.61 -1.23
CA VAL A 177 3.08 -3.17 -2.49
C VAL A 177 2.11 -2.02 -2.25
N GLN A 178 1.25 -2.16 -1.26
CA GLN A 178 0.20 -1.19 -1.01
C GLN A 178 0.66 0.08 -0.27
N SER A 179 1.85 0.06 0.34
CA SER A 179 2.46 1.23 0.98
C SER A 179 3.38 2.01 0.06
N MET A 180 3.73 1.51 -1.13
CA MET A 180 4.62 2.20 -2.07
C MET A 180 4.03 3.46 -2.69
N LEU A 181 2.71 3.55 -2.82
CA LEU A 181 2.04 4.74 -3.33
C LEU A 181 0.59 4.72 -2.86
N VAL A 182 -0.11 5.83 -3.08
CA VAL A 182 -1.53 5.94 -2.73
C VAL A 182 -2.36 5.31 -3.83
N TRP A 183 -2.93 4.15 -3.52
CA TRP A 183 -3.96 3.48 -4.30
C TRP A 183 -5.34 4.07 -3.97
N SER A 184 -6.32 3.86 -4.85
CA SER A 184 -7.72 4.14 -4.57
C SER A 184 -8.23 3.38 -3.34
N ASP A 185 -9.23 3.92 -2.64
CA ASP A 185 -9.93 3.24 -1.55
C ASP A 185 -10.73 2.02 -2.04
N THR A 186 -10.96 1.89 -3.35
CA THR A 186 -11.56 0.72 -4.00
C THR A 186 -10.53 -0.19 -4.68
N ALA A 187 -9.26 0.22 -4.72
CA ALA A 187 -8.21 -0.61 -5.33
C ALA A 187 -8.08 -1.93 -4.57
N PHE A 188 -7.97 -3.02 -5.35
CA PHE A 188 -7.83 -4.39 -4.85
C PHE A 188 -9.02 -4.93 -4.04
N ALA A 189 -10.17 -4.26 -4.04
CA ALA A 189 -11.38 -4.76 -3.40
C ALA A 189 -11.90 -6.05 -4.05
N GLU A 190 -11.80 -6.14 -5.38
CA GLU A 190 -12.23 -7.32 -6.15
C GLU A 190 -11.08 -8.29 -6.43
N ARG A 191 -9.85 -7.78 -6.56
CA ARG A 191 -8.68 -8.59 -6.96
C ARG A 191 -7.43 -8.20 -6.18
N SER A 192 -6.88 -9.15 -5.42
CA SER A 192 -5.63 -8.96 -4.68
C SER A 192 -4.47 -8.55 -5.62
N PRO A 193 -3.56 -7.66 -5.18
CA PRO A 193 -2.34 -7.37 -5.94
C PRO A 193 -1.37 -8.56 -5.97
N LEU A 194 -1.62 -9.57 -5.14
CA LEU A 194 -0.83 -10.80 -5.08
C LEU A 194 -1.56 -11.94 -5.80
N ALA A 195 -0.78 -12.89 -6.27
CA ALA A 195 -1.25 -14.16 -6.82
C ALA A 195 -0.50 -15.32 -6.15
N ARG A 196 -1.11 -16.50 -6.17
CA ARG A 196 -0.46 -17.75 -5.80
C ARG A 196 0.01 -18.48 -7.05
N VAL A 197 1.28 -18.88 -7.07
CA VAL A 197 1.87 -19.71 -8.11
C VAL A 197 2.43 -20.96 -7.42
N GLY A 198 1.69 -22.07 -7.51
CA GLY A 198 1.96 -23.25 -6.68
C GLY A 198 1.75 -22.93 -5.21
N GLU A 199 2.77 -23.14 -4.37
CA GLU A 199 2.74 -22.77 -2.93
C GLU A 199 3.26 -21.35 -2.68
N THR A 200 3.78 -20.67 -3.70
CA THR A 200 4.47 -19.39 -3.54
C THR A 200 3.52 -18.23 -3.78
N ILE A 201 3.52 -17.25 -2.87
CA ILE A 201 2.84 -15.97 -3.07
C ILE A 201 3.76 -14.99 -3.80
N VAL A 202 3.27 -14.42 -4.89
CA VAL A 202 4.02 -13.49 -5.74
C VAL A 202 3.21 -12.23 -6.02
N LEU A 203 3.90 -11.12 -6.31
CA LEU A 203 3.28 -9.92 -6.86
C LEU A 203 2.78 -10.22 -8.28
N ARG A 204 1.53 -9.84 -8.58
CA ARG A 204 1.00 -9.92 -9.94
C ARG A 204 1.85 -9.07 -10.88
N SER A 205 2.23 -9.64 -12.02
CA SER A 205 3.13 -9.01 -12.99
C SER A 205 2.62 -7.65 -13.46
N GLU A 206 1.31 -7.55 -13.67
CA GLU A 206 0.67 -6.33 -14.14
C GLU A 206 0.73 -5.21 -13.09
N ILE A 207 0.63 -5.55 -11.79
CA ILE A 207 0.79 -4.59 -10.69
C ILE A 207 2.27 -4.21 -10.51
N ALA A 208 3.19 -5.15 -10.72
CA ALA A 208 4.62 -4.87 -10.75
C ALA A 208 4.96 -3.82 -11.83
N SER A 209 4.44 -3.98 -13.04
CA SER A 209 4.62 -3.02 -14.14
C SER A 209 4.03 -1.65 -13.82
N VAL A 210 2.86 -1.59 -13.15
CA VAL A 210 2.27 -0.31 -12.70
C VAL A 210 3.16 0.38 -11.68
N LEU A 211 3.67 -0.35 -10.68
CA LEU A 211 4.58 0.19 -9.67
C LEU A 211 5.86 0.74 -10.30
N GLN A 212 6.49 -0.01 -11.21
CA GLN A 212 7.69 0.43 -11.92
C GLN A 212 7.41 1.71 -12.72
N ALA A 213 6.35 1.70 -13.53
CA ALA A 213 5.95 2.83 -14.35
C ALA A 213 5.64 4.08 -13.51
N ALA A 214 4.94 3.94 -12.38
CA ALA A 214 4.62 5.04 -11.47
C ALA A 214 5.87 5.67 -10.83
N TYR A 215 6.96 4.90 -10.72
CA TYR A 215 8.23 5.36 -10.16
C TYR A 215 9.21 5.94 -11.19
N ASP A 216 8.90 5.89 -12.49
CA ASP A 216 9.69 6.53 -13.54
C ASP A 216 9.95 8.02 -13.19
N PRO A 217 11.21 8.49 -13.25
CA PRO A 217 11.59 9.86 -12.84
C PRO A 217 10.97 10.96 -13.72
N ILE A 218 10.46 10.65 -14.91
CA ILE A 218 9.77 11.59 -15.81
C ILE A 218 8.31 11.81 -15.36
N LEU A 219 7.72 10.87 -14.62
CA LEU A 219 6.38 11.07 -14.05
C LEU A 219 6.45 11.95 -12.81
N PRO A 220 5.49 12.89 -12.65
CA PRO A 220 5.42 13.68 -11.42
C PRO A 220 5.18 12.75 -10.22
N PRO A 221 5.69 13.09 -9.03
CA PRO A 221 5.46 12.27 -7.83
C PRO A 221 4.01 12.30 -7.35
N VAL A 222 3.21 13.26 -7.85
CA VAL A 222 1.79 13.43 -7.53
C VAL A 222 1.04 13.74 -8.81
N ALA A 223 -0.13 13.12 -8.98
CA ALA A 223 -1.04 13.40 -10.08
C ALA A 223 -2.49 13.35 -9.62
N GLN A 224 -3.29 14.28 -10.17
CA GLN A 224 -4.73 14.43 -9.88
C GLN A 224 -5.60 14.35 -11.14
N ASP A 225 -5.00 13.99 -12.27
CA ASP A 225 -5.65 13.94 -13.58
C ASP A 225 -5.43 12.59 -14.26
N ASN A 226 -6.48 12.08 -14.90
CA ASN A 226 -6.50 10.75 -15.52
C ASN A 226 -5.46 10.58 -16.64
N SER A 227 -4.96 11.66 -17.25
CA SER A 227 -3.87 11.57 -18.22
C SER A 227 -2.60 10.94 -17.64
N HIS A 228 -2.43 10.98 -16.31
CA HIS A 228 -1.37 10.26 -15.61
C HIS A 228 -1.48 8.74 -15.83
N ALA A 229 -2.68 8.15 -15.73
CA ALA A 229 -2.89 6.72 -15.95
C ALA A 229 -2.49 6.29 -17.38
N LEU A 230 -2.75 7.12 -18.39
CA LEU A 230 -2.31 6.87 -19.77
C LEU A 230 -0.78 6.82 -19.88
N ARG A 231 -0.09 7.71 -19.15
CA ARG A 231 1.38 7.76 -19.13
C ARG A 231 2.00 6.60 -18.36
N VAL A 232 1.32 6.11 -17.32
CA VAL A 232 1.69 4.89 -16.58
C VAL A 232 1.49 3.67 -17.47
N PHE A 233 0.32 3.53 -18.11
CA PHE A 233 0.02 2.46 -19.06
C PHE A 233 1.08 2.36 -20.18
N ALA A 234 1.43 3.48 -20.81
CA ALA A 234 2.42 3.50 -21.87
C ALA A 234 3.80 3.00 -21.42
N ARG A 235 4.20 3.28 -20.17
CA ARG A 235 5.47 2.84 -19.58
C ARG A 235 5.44 1.38 -19.18
N ALA A 236 4.37 0.97 -18.49
CA ALA A 236 4.16 -0.41 -18.06
C ALA A 236 4.23 -1.41 -19.24
N ASN A 237 3.78 -0.98 -20.43
CA ASN A 237 3.85 -1.78 -21.65
C ASN A 237 5.15 -1.60 -22.47
N ALA A 238 5.94 -0.55 -22.22
CA ALA A 238 7.20 -0.33 -22.92
C ALA A 238 8.36 -1.16 -22.35
N GLU A 239 8.31 -1.46 -21.05
CA GLU A 239 9.33 -2.24 -20.32
C GLU A 239 9.04 -3.75 -20.26
N ALA A 240 7.87 -4.19 -20.73
CA ALA A 240 7.61 -5.62 -20.92
C ALA A 240 8.66 -6.19 -21.91
N PRO A 241 9.37 -7.29 -21.57
CA PRO A 241 10.24 -7.95 -22.52
C PRO A 241 9.39 -8.30 -23.75
N ARG A 242 9.76 -7.77 -24.91
CA ARG A 242 9.22 -8.28 -26.17
C ARG A 242 9.68 -9.73 -26.25
N SER A 243 8.74 -10.66 -26.15
CA SER A 243 8.94 -12.08 -26.40
C SER A 243 9.48 -12.34 -27.81
#